data_AF-A0A7W5ZID4-F1
#
_entry.id   AF-A0A7W5ZID4-F1
#
_cell.length_a   1.000
_cell.length_b   1.000
_cell.length_c   1.000
_cell.angle_alpha   90.00
_cell.angle_beta   90.00
_cell.angle_gamma   90.00
#
_symmetry.space_group_name_H-M   'P 1'
#
loop_
_entity.id
_entity.type
_entity.pdbx_description
1 polymer ?
#
loop_
_entity_poly.entity_id
_entity_poly.type
_entity_poly.pdbx_seq_one_letter_code
_entity_poly.pdbx_strand_id
1 'polypeptide(L)'
;MEENQQHTEKPDFLHGYNSGVEGSENRNPYESYLSSEIHYNWLVQRVNDRRNEVQRVENQIEETTIKRKVAYDHLQEFVQRFTKSSKRLADLVMQRDQIDEETEALRNRRKQTQSEYSLLAGLFFFAAGLAFVFGDLIISHEIVAYALNIRNNYEAWAFAIGLAMISILLKPAYDRLIEKPYTDQHTQQARSRYAWFKVGLAGFAIVTLGILGWFRYEAYRTDKLKEAINKSVKNLQLNATPLDPTASISPAQQQALLQKIEQQLLRSDELNLGLVNSPWALASFVLSGILFALAGAVSLGMALPVLQNFWYRWLQIDPRLGRLRRRRKKLVKEIEGAEKEVAEDTTQKDILAHELEILPNLDDLRAERLKLRNELDELIETTRLAQTDSRIASFNDGYAKGEIARELMNEEEFTQFRNSVMNTHNLALKAATAADRSINYLTTGSGKKGNSLRPHQMIRKMITDEFRGEGE
;
A
#
# COMPACT_ATOMS: atom_id res chain seq x y z
N MET A 1 -47.68 -57.03 15.65
CA MET A 1 -48.44 -58.04 16.39
C MET A 1 -49.01 -57.31 17.58
N GLU A 2 -50.26 -56.86 17.46
CA GLU A 2 -50.99 -56.22 18.56
C GLU A 2 -51.36 -57.31 19.57
N GLU A 3 -50.77 -57.25 20.76
CA GLU A 3 -51.26 -58.03 21.88
C GLU A 3 -52.68 -57.58 22.17
N ASN A 4 -53.62 -58.51 21.95
CA ASN A 4 -55.02 -58.39 22.32
C ASN A 4 -55.08 -58.36 23.87
N GLN A 5 -54.74 -57.22 24.46
CA GLN A 5 -54.85 -56.98 25.90
C GLN A 5 -56.33 -57.13 26.24
N GLN A 6 -56.66 -58.23 26.90
CA GLN A 6 -58.01 -58.51 27.35
C GLN A 6 -58.50 -57.34 28.21
N HIS A 7 -59.43 -56.55 27.65
CA HIS A 7 -60.04 -55.39 28.33
C HIS A 7 -60.74 -55.77 29.64
N THR A 8 -60.94 -57.07 29.89
CA THR A 8 -61.59 -57.65 31.06
C THR A 8 -60.78 -57.52 32.35
N GLU A 9 -59.47 -57.28 32.28
CA GLU A 9 -58.61 -57.10 33.46
C GLU A 9 -58.46 -55.63 33.89
N LYS A 10 -59.01 -54.68 33.11
CA LYS A 10 -58.91 -53.26 33.44
C LYS A 10 -59.80 -52.93 34.66
N PRO A 11 -59.31 -52.10 35.59
CA PRO A 11 -60.06 -51.74 36.81
C PRO A 11 -61.42 -51.11 36.48
N ASP A 12 -61.51 -50.33 35.41
CA ASP A 12 -62.75 -49.69 34.97
C ASP A 12 -63.78 -50.71 34.45
N PHE A 13 -63.31 -51.78 33.79
CA PHE A 13 -64.17 -52.87 33.33
C PHE A 13 -64.71 -53.69 34.50
N LEU A 14 -63.85 -54.04 35.46
CA LEU A 14 -64.24 -54.76 36.68
C LEU A 14 -65.22 -53.93 37.53
N HIS A 15 -65.00 -52.62 37.60
CA HIS A 15 -65.87 -51.69 38.31
C HIS A 15 -67.25 -51.59 37.65
N GLY A 16 -67.30 -51.46 36.32
CA GLY A 16 -68.55 -51.47 35.56
C GLY A 16 -69.30 -52.80 35.66
N TYR A 17 -68.58 -53.93 35.64
CA TYR A 17 -69.16 -55.26 35.83
C TYR A 17 -69.78 -55.43 37.23
N ASN A 18 -69.03 -55.09 38.29
CA ASN A 18 -69.51 -55.19 39.67
C ASN A 18 -70.69 -54.25 39.94
N SER A 19 -70.64 -53.02 39.43
CA SER A 19 -71.73 -52.04 39.57
C SER A 19 -73.02 -52.50 38.88
N GLY A 20 -72.92 -53.25 37.77
CA GLY A 20 -74.06 -53.88 37.10
C GLY A 20 -74.61 -55.11 37.82
N VAL A 21 -73.76 -55.87 38.51
CA VAL A 21 -74.16 -57.01 39.35
C VAL A 21 -74.83 -56.56 40.65
N GLU A 22 -74.38 -55.45 41.24
CA GLU A 22 -74.94 -54.84 42.46
C GLU A 22 -76.27 -54.10 42.23
N GLY A 23 -76.77 -54.03 40.98
CA GLY A 23 -78.07 -53.45 40.67
C GLY A 23 -78.11 -51.92 40.74
N SER A 24 -76.96 -51.24 40.64
CA SER A 24 -76.93 -49.78 40.58
C SER A 24 -77.58 -49.28 39.28
N GLU A 25 -78.76 -48.67 39.35
CA GLU A 25 -79.42 -48.08 38.17
C GLU A 25 -78.71 -46.81 37.68
N ASN A 26 -77.89 -46.17 38.54
CA ASN A 26 -77.25 -44.88 38.26
C ASN A 26 -75.83 -45.03 37.70
N ARG A 27 -75.72 -45.29 36.39
CA ARG A 27 -74.45 -45.29 35.63
C ARG A 27 -73.81 -43.90 35.46
N ASN A 28 -74.62 -42.85 35.42
CA ASN A 28 -74.19 -41.49 35.08
C ASN A 28 -73.09 -40.88 35.98
N PRO A 29 -73.09 -41.05 37.32
CA PRO A 29 -72.08 -40.45 38.19
C PRO A 29 -70.66 -40.99 37.99
N TYR A 30 -70.51 -42.30 37.79
CA TYR A 30 -69.20 -42.92 37.57
C TYR A 30 -68.64 -42.60 36.18
N GLU A 31 -69.49 -42.55 35.15
CA GLU A 31 -69.09 -42.13 33.80
C GLU A 31 -68.58 -40.69 33.79
N SER A 32 -69.30 -39.79 34.49
CA SER A 32 -68.88 -38.40 34.67
C SER A 32 -67.57 -38.28 35.46
N TYR A 33 -67.33 -39.16 36.44
CA TYR A 33 -66.07 -39.19 37.19
C TYR A 33 -64.90 -39.61 36.30
N LEU A 34 -65.05 -40.73 35.59
CA LEU A 34 -64.00 -41.26 34.72
C LEU A 34 -63.64 -40.26 33.61
N SER A 35 -64.63 -39.66 32.96
CA SER A 35 -64.40 -38.66 31.91
C SER A 35 -63.67 -37.42 32.43
N SER A 36 -64.04 -36.95 33.63
CA SER A 36 -63.43 -35.77 34.25
C SER A 36 -62.00 -36.05 34.72
N GLU A 37 -61.75 -37.23 35.28
CA GLU A 37 -60.43 -37.64 35.75
C GLU A 37 -59.45 -37.85 34.59
N ILE A 38 -59.88 -38.48 33.50
CA ILE A 38 -59.07 -38.61 32.28
C ILE A 38 -58.79 -37.23 31.69
N HIS A 39 -59.80 -36.36 31.63
CA HIS A 39 -59.64 -35.00 31.10
C HIS A 39 -58.66 -34.17 31.93
N TYR A 40 -58.76 -34.24 33.27
CA TYR A 40 -57.81 -33.60 34.18
C TYR A 40 -56.39 -34.12 33.98
N ASN A 41 -56.20 -35.44 33.96
CA ASN A 41 -54.87 -36.04 33.77
C ASN A 41 -54.24 -35.66 32.42
N TRP A 42 -55.06 -35.61 31.35
CA TRP A 42 -54.62 -35.13 30.04
C TRP A 42 -54.20 -33.66 30.07
N LEU A 43 -54.98 -32.79 30.72
CA LEU A 43 -54.65 -31.38 30.88
C LEU A 43 -53.36 -31.17 31.70
N VAL A 44 -53.16 -31.94 32.78
CA VAL A 44 -51.93 -31.89 33.58
C VAL A 44 -50.71 -32.26 32.75
N GLN A 45 -50.79 -33.32 31.94
CA GLN A 45 -49.72 -33.66 31.00
C GLN A 45 -49.45 -32.52 30.02
N ARG A 46 -50.50 -31.94 29.44
CA ARG A 46 -50.39 -30.83 28.49
C ARG A 46 -49.75 -29.58 29.09
N VAL A 47 -50.09 -29.25 30.35
CA VAL A 47 -49.48 -28.15 31.11
C VAL A 47 -47.99 -28.39 31.31
N ASN A 48 -47.60 -29.62 31.66
CA ASN A 48 -46.18 -29.96 31.84
C ASN A 48 -45.40 -29.88 30.53
N ASP A 49 -45.97 -30.39 29.42
CA ASP A 49 -45.36 -30.28 28.10
C ASP A 49 -45.17 -28.80 27.70
N ARG A 50 -46.19 -27.97 27.91
CA ARG A 50 -46.13 -26.53 27.57
C ARG A 50 -45.14 -25.77 28.44
N ARG A 51 -45.00 -26.13 29.72
CA ARG A 51 -43.93 -25.59 30.60
C ARG A 51 -42.54 -25.93 30.08
N ASN A 52 -42.33 -27.17 29.67
CA ASN A 52 -41.04 -27.60 29.10
C ASN A 52 -40.74 -26.84 27.79
N GLU A 53 -41.74 -26.60 26.95
CA GLU A 53 -41.59 -25.79 25.74
C GLU A 53 -41.24 -24.33 26.04
N VAL A 54 -41.91 -23.70 27.01
CA VAL A 54 -41.58 -22.33 27.46
C VAL A 54 -40.13 -22.27 27.94
N GLN A 55 -39.71 -23.22 28.76
CA GLN A 55 -38.33 -23.27 29.27
C GLN A 55 -37.32 -23.48 28.13
N ARG A 56 -37.65 -24.31 27.13
CA ARG A 56 -36.80 -24.50 25.93
C ARG A 56 -36.64 -23.19 25.16
N VAL A 57 -37.72 -22.45 24.95
CA VAL A 57 -37.66 -21.15 24.25
C VAL A 57 -36.92 -20.10 25.08
N GLU A 58 -37.09 -20.08 26.41
CA GLU A 58 -36.32 -19.20 27.29
C GLU A 58 -34.81 -19.48 27.20
N ASN A 59 -34.40 -20.75 27.25
CA ASN A 59 -32.99 -21.14 27.04
C ASN A 59 -32.48 -20.73 25.65
N GLN A 60 -33.27 -20.92 24.60
CA GLN A 60 -32.93 -20.50 23.24
C GLN A 60 -32.75 -18.98 23.12
N ILE A 61 -33.57 -18.19 23.81
CA ILE A 61 -33.44 -16.73 23.86
C ILE A 61 -32.11 -16.34 24.52
N GLU A 62 -31.76 -16.96 25.65
CA GLU A 62 -30.51 -16.67 26.36
C GLU A 62 -29.29 -17.04 25.50
N GLU A 63 -29.27 -18.24 24.94
CA GLU A 63 -28.20 -18.69 24.05
C GLU A 63 -28.06 -17.79 22.82
N THR A 64 -29.17 -17.44 22.17
CA THR A 64 -29.16 -16.57 20.98
C THR A 64 -28.72 -15.16 21.34
N THR A 65 -29.07 -14.66 22.52
CA THR A 65 -28.63 -13.34 23.00
C THR A 65 -27.13 -13.31 23.21
N ILE A 66 -26.56 -14.37 23.82
CA ILE A 66 -25.11 -14.48 24.03
C ILE A 66 -24.39 -14.58 22.68
N LYS A 67 -24.86 -15.47 21.78
CA LYS A 67 -24.28 -15.64 20.43
C LYS A 67 -24.31 -14.34 19.63
N ARG A 68 -25.44 -13.62 19.63
CA ARG A 68 -25.56 -12.32 18.94
C ARG A 68 -24.61 -11.27 19.52
N LYS A 69 -24.47 -11.19 20.86
CA LYS A 69 -23.52 -10.25 21.48
C LYS A 69 -22.08 -10.56 21.08
N VAL A 70 -21.66 -11.81 21.20
CA VAL A 70 -20.29 -12.24 20.84
C VAL A 70 -20.02 -11.98 19.36
N ALA A 71 -20.93 -12.36 18.46
CA ALA A 71 -20.80 -12.10 17.03
C ALA A 71 -20.74 -10.59 16.71
N TYR A 72 -21.53 -9.77 17.42
CA TYR A 72 -21.50 -8.32 17.27
C TYR A 72 -20.20 -7.70 17.76
N ASP A 73 -19.67 -8.15 18.91
CA ASP A 73 -18.38 -7.68 19.44
C ASP A 73 -17.23 -8.02 18.47
N HIS A 74 -17.24 -9.23 17.90
CA HIS A 74 -16.29 -9.61 16.85
C HIS A 74 -16.45 -8.74 15.59
N LEU A 75 -17.68 -8.52 15.12
CA LEU A 75 -17.94 -7.66 13.96
C LEU A 75 -17.43 -6.24 14.21
N GLN A 76 -17.68 -5.68 15.40
CA GLN A 76 -17.21 -4.36 15.80
C GLN A 76 -15.68 -4.26 15.77
N GLU A 77 -14.98 -5.29 16.25
CA GLU A 77 -13.52 -5.37 16.20
C GLU A 77 -13.01 -5.35 14.74
N PHE A 78 -13.62 -6.14 13.86
CA PHE A 78 -13.24 -6.18 12.45
C PHE A 78 -13.57 -4.89 11.70
N VAL A 79 -14.69 -4.24 12.01
CA VAL A 79 -15.01 -2.92 11.44
C VAL A 79 -13.94 -1.88 11.82
N GLN A 80 -13.45 -1.91 13.06
CA GLN A 80 -12.37 -1.03 13.49
C GLN A 80 -11.04 -1.36 12.81
N ARG A 81 -10.70 -2.64 12.65
CA ARG A 81 -9.50 -3.10 11.93
C ARG A 81 -9.55 -2.68 10.46
N PHE A 82 -10.66 -2.97 9.78
CA PHE A 82 -10.94 -2.54 8.40
C PHE A 82 -10.80 -1.03 8.23
N THR A 83 -11.33 -0.24 9.16
CA THR A 83 -11.22 1.23 9.07
C THR A 83 -9.76 1.69 9.17
N LYS A 84 -8.95 1.05 10.03
CA LYS A 84 -7.52 1.35 10.15
C LYS A 84 -6.73 0.91 8.92
N SER A 85 -6.96 -0.31 8.41
CA SER A 85 -6.28 -0.84 7.23
C SER A 85 -6.66 -0.05 5.97
N SER A 86 -7.94 0.28 5.80
CA SER A 86 -8.44 1.15 4.72
C SER A 86 -7.82 2.55 4.76
N LYS A 87 -7.74 3.17 5.95
CA LYS A 87 -7.07 4.47 6.09
C LYS A 87 -5.58 4.40 5.73
N ARG A 88 -4.88 3.35 6.20
CA ARG A 88 -3.48 3.12 5.86
C ARG A 88 -3.28 2.96 4.35
N LEU A 89 -4.17 2.22 3.68
CA LEU A 89 -4.17 2.07 2.23
C LEU A 89 -4.37 3.42 1.54
N ALA A 90 -5.34 4.23 1.98
CA ALA A 90 -5.57 5.56 1.44
C ALA A 90 -4.35 6.49 1.60
N ASP A 91 -3.69 6.46 2.77
CA ASP A 91 -2.48 7.25 3.02
C ASP A 91 -1.31 6.81 2.11
N LEU A 92 -1.15 5.51 1.87
CA LEU A 92 -0.13 4.98 0.95
C LEU A 92 -0.41 5.35 -0.51
N VAL A 93 -1.68 5.28 -0.93
CA VAL A 93 -2.11 5.70 -2.27
C VAL A 93 -1.84 7.18 -2.47
N MET A 94 -2.19 8.03 -1.50
CA MET A 94 -1.91 9.46 -1.54
C MET A 94 -0.41 9.76 -1.66
N GLN A 95 0.45 9.05 -0.91
CA GLN A 95 1.91 9.18 -1.03
C GLN A 95 2.41 8.76 -2.41
N ARG A 96 1.83 7.70 -2.99
CA ARG A 96 2.17 7.24 -4.34
C ARG A 96 1.75 8.27 -5.40
N ASP A 97 0.60 8.92 -5.24
CA ASP A 97 0.11 9.96 -6.14
C ASP A 97 0.99 11.22 -6.07
N GLN A 98 1.40 11.64 -4.88
CA GLN A 98 2.37 12.73 -4.70
C GLN A 98 3.70 12.43 -5.41
N ILE A 99 4.21 11.19 -5.32
CA ILE A 99 5.42 10.78 -6.04
C ILE A 99 5.19 10.77 -7.56
N ASP A 100 4.02 10.34 -8.03
CA ASP A 100 3.69 10.33 -9.45
C ASP A 100 3.62 11.78 -10.00
N GLU A 101 3.03 12.71 -9.25
CA GLU A 101 3.00 14.15 -9.57
C GLU A 101 4.41 14.77 -9.59
N GLU A 102 5.23 14.53 -8.56
CA GLU A 102 6.63 14.98 -8.54
C GLU A 102 7.43 14.41 -9.72
N THR A 103 7.18 13.14 -10.06
CA THR A 103 7.84 12.46 -11.18
C THR A 103 7.43 13.10 -12.51
N GLU A 104 6.15 13.45 -12.68
CA GLU A 104 5.65 14.13 -13.86
C GLU A 104 6.20 15.56 -13.99
N ALA A 105 6.22 16.32 -12.88
CA ALA A 105 6.83 17.64 -12.84
C ALA A 105 8.32 17.60 -13.23
N LEU A 106 9.08 16.63 -12.73
CA LEU A 106 10.48 16.43 -13.12
C LEU A 106 10.64 15.98 -14.58
N ARG A 107 9.74 15.14 -15.10
CA ARG A 107 9.73 14.76 -16.52
C ARG A 107 9.43 15.94 -17.43
N ASN A 108 8.52 16.82 -17.04
CA ASN A 108 8.19 18.03 -17.78
C ASN A 108 9.36 19.01 -17.77
N ARG A 109 10.03 19.21 -16.63
CA ARG A 109 11.30 19.95 -16.57
C ARG A 109 12.37 19.33 -17.47
N ARG A 110 12.51 17.99 -17.47
CA ARG A 110 13.45 17.28 -18.34
C ARG A 110 13.18 17.54 -19.82
N LYS A 111 11.91 17.58 -20.24
CA LYS A 111 11.51 17.89 -21.62
C LYS A 111 11.83 19.34 -21.99
N GLN A 112 11.57 20.29 -21.08
CA GLN A 112 11.89 21.71 -21.30
C GLN A 112 13.39 21.97 -21.43
N THR A 113 14.24 21.19 -20.73
CA THR A 113 15.71 21.31 -20.81
C THR A 113 16.33 20.41 -21.89
N GLN A 114 15.55 19.80 -22.79
CA GLN A 114 16.12 19.08 -23.93
C GLN A 114 16.70 20.07 -24.93
N SER A 115 18.02 20.02 -25.11
CA SER A 115 18.68 20.73 -26.20
C SER A 115 18.34 20.08 -27.54
N GLU A 116 18.13 20.89 -28.57
CA GLU A 116 17.93 20.43 -29.97
C GLU A 116 19.15 19.68 -30.52
N TYR A 117 20.35 19.91 -29.95
CA TYR A 117 21.59 19.27 -30.38
C TYR A 117 21.93 18.04 -29.53
N SER A 118 22.41 16.98 -30.19
CA SER A 118 22.94 15.79 -29.53
C SER A 118 24.16 16.14 -28.67
N LEU A 119 24.31 15.51 -27.50
CA LEU A 119 25.49 15.66 -26.64
C LEU A 119 26.80 15.40 -27.39
N LEU A 120 26.79 14.43 -28.30
CA LEU A 120 27.95 14.11 -29.13
C LEU A 120 28.37 15.32 -29.98
N ALA A 121 27.40 16.03 -30.55
CA ALA A 121 27.66 17.26 -31.30
C ALA A 121 28.21 18.36 -30.38
N GLY A 122 27.64 18.53 -29.19
CA GLY A 122 28.16 19.48 -28.19
C GLY A 122 29.61 19.17 -27.78
N LEU A 123 29.97 17.90 -27.62
CA LEU A 123 31.34 17.46 -27.31
C LEU A 123 32.31 17.76 -28.47
N PHE A 124 31.90 17.48 -29.72
CA PHE A 124 32.72 17.80 -30.90
C PHE A 124 32.93 19.31 -31.05
N PHE A 125 31.89 20.13 -30.84
CA PHE A 125 32.02 21.58 -30.84
C PHE A 125 32.89 22.09 -29.69
N PHE A 126 32.84 21.47 -28.52
CA PHE A 126 33.70 21.81 -27.40
C PHE A 126 35.18 21.52 -27.73
N ALA A 127 35.46 20.33 -28.27
CA ALA A 127 36.79 19.93 -28.70
C ALA A 127 37.32 20.83 -29.82
N ALA A 128 36.48 21.17 -30.79
CA ALA A 128 36.82 22.12 -31.85
C ALA A 128 37.12 23.52 -31.29
N GLY A 129 36.31 24.00 -30.34
CA GLY A 129 36.54 25.30 -29.67
C GLY A 129 37.84 25.34 -28.89
N LEU A 130 38.18 24.27 -28.16
CA LEU A 130 39.49 24.14 -27.53
C LEU A 130 40.63 24.15 -28.56
N ALA A 131 40.49 23.41 -29.66
CA ALA A 131 41.48 23.37 -30.72
C ALA A 131 41.69 24.75 -31.39
N PHE A 132 40.62 25.54 -31.57
CA PHE A 132 40.72 26.92 -32.07
C PHE A 132 41.42 27.84 -31.08
N VAL A 133 41.13 27.76 -29.78
CA VAL A 133 41.81 28.56 -28.75
C VAL A 133 43.30 28.22 -28.66
N PHE A 134 43.65 26.93 -28.69
CA PHE A 134 45.05 26.50 -28.71
C PHE A 134 45.76 26.90 -30.00
N GLY A 135 45.07 26.81 -31.15
CA GLY A 135 45.58 27.27 -32.43
C GLY A 135 45.87 28.77 -32.44
N ASP A 136 44.93 29.58 -31.94
CA ASP A 136 45.09 31.03 -31.80
C ASP A 136 46.27 31.39 -30.89
N LEU A 137 46.45 30.65 -29.80
CA LEU A 137 47.53 30.86 -28.85
C LEU A 137 48.90 30.54 -29.46
N ILE A 138 49.04 29.43 -30.19
CA ILE A 138 50.30 29.04 -30.84
C ILE A 138 50.67 30.06 -31.92
N ILE A 139 49.69 30.43 -32.77
CA ILE A 139 49.89 31.39 -33.85
C ILE A 139 50.23 32.77 -33.27
N SER A 140 49.50 33.23 -32.26
CA SER A 140 49.76 34.52 -31.61
C SER A 140 51.13 34.55 -30.92
N HIS A 141 51.55 33.44 -30.30
CA HIS A 141 52.88 33.34 -29.68
C HIS A 141 54.00 33.45 -30.71
N GLU A 142 53.88 32.72 -31.82
CA GLU A 142 54.87 32.74 -32.91
C GLU A 142 54.94 34.14 -33.53
N ILE A 143 53.80 34.79 -33.78
CA ILE A 143 53.74 36.13 -34.38
C ILE A 143 54.32 37.20 -33.43
N VAL A 144 54.04 37.15 -32.14
CA VAL A 144 54.55 38.13 -31.16
C VAL A 144 56.06 38.02 -30.98
N ALA A 145 56.58 36.78 -30.99
CA ALA A 145 58.02 36.52 -30.95
C ALA A 145 58.74 37.07 -32.19
N TYR A 146 58.14 36.95 -33.39
CA TYR A 146 58.72 37.45 -34.63
C TYR A 146 58.52 38.96 -34.88
N ALA A 147 57.34 39.52 -34.60
CA ALA A 147 56.97 40.88 -35.00
C ALA A 147 57.35 41.97 -33.97
N LEU A 148 57.36 41.65 -32.67
CA LEU A 148 57.67 42.62 -31.61
C LEU A 148 59.12 42.50 -31.09
N ASN A 149 59.90 41.54 -31.60
CA ASN A 149 61.30 41.26 -31.20
C ASN A 149 61.50 41.27 -29.67
N ILE A 150 60.50 40.77 -28.93
CA ILE A 150 60.54 40.70 -27.46
C ILE A 150 61.40 39.49 -27.09
N ARG A 151 62.57 39.75 -26.50
CA ARG A 151 63.58 38.73 -26.17
C ARG A 151 63.15 37.76 -25.06
N ASN A 152 62.08 38.06 -24.33
CA ASN A 152 61.62 37.27 -23.18
C ASN A 152 60.43 36.36 -23.53
N ASN A 153 60.65 35.05 -23.50
CA ASN A 153 59.65 34.04 -23.87
C ASN A 153 58.37 34.11 -23.00
N TYR A 154 58.52 34.43 -21.71
CA TYR A 154 57.39 34.52 -20.78
C TYR A 154 56.43 35.69 -21.08
N GLU A 155 56.96 36.83 -21.54
CA GLU A 155 56.14 37.99 -21.90
C GLU A 155 55.38 37.76 -23.21
N ALA A 156 56.00 37.08 -24.18
CA ALA A 156 55.35 36.66 -25.42
C ALA A 156 54.20 35.66 -25.17
N TRP A 157 54.38 34.72 -24.24
CA TRP A 157 53.31 33.81 -23.80
C TRP A 157 52.16 34.54 -23.09
N ALA A 158 52.47 35.49 -22.19
CA ALA A 158 51.45 36.27 -21.50
C ALA A 158 50.60 37.12 -22.46
N PHE A 159 51.24 37.73 -23.46
CA PHE A 159 50.54 38.52 -24.47
C PHE A 159 49.70 37.65 -25.43
N ALA A 160 50.23 36.49 -25.84
CA ALA A 160 49.49 35.52 -26.65
C ALA A 160 48.27 34.95 -25.91
N ILE A 161 48.38 34.68 -24.61
CA ILE A 161 47.25 34.32 -23.75
C ILE A 161 46.24 35.47 -23.70
N GLY A 162 46.68 36.72 -23.54
CA GLY A 162 45.82 37.90 -23.55
C GLY A 162 45.00 38.06 -24.83
N LEU A 163 45.62 37.85 -26.00
CA LEU A 163 44.94 37.84 -27.30
C LEU A 163 43.98 36.66 -27.45
N ALA A 164 44.40 35.43 -27.09
CA ALA A 164 43.55 34.25 -27.15
C ALA A 164 42.30 34.38 -26.25
N MET A 165 42.41 35.09 -25.12
CA MET A 165 41.29 35.38 -24.22
C MET A 165 40.26 36.35 -24.81
N ILE A 166 40.57 37.09 -25.88
CA ILE A 166 39.60 37.92 -26.61
C ILE A 166 38.50 37.04 -27.22
N SER A 167 38.82 35.81 -27.65
CA SER A 167 37.83 34.84 -28.14
C SER A 167 36.78 34.49 -27.07
N ILE A 168 37.22 34.37 -25.81
CA ILE A 168 36.36 34.10 -24.66
C ILE A 168 35.55 35.36 -24.30
N LEU A 169 36.14 36.55 -24.46
CA LEU A 169 35.47 37.83 -24.23
C LEU A 169 34.42 38.18 -25.30
N LEU A 170 34.61 37.69 -26.53
CA LEU A 170 33.65 37.86 -27.63
C LEU A 170 32.41 36.96 -27.45
N LYS A 171 32.51 35.91 -26.64
CA LYS A 171 31.39 34.99 -26.39
C LYS A 171 30.18 35.67 -25.73
N PRO A 172 30.29 36.46 -24.64
CA PRO A 172 29.19 37.27 -24.12
C PRO A 172 28.52 38.17 -25.18
N ALA A 173 29.29 38.68 -26.14
CA ALA A 173 28.75 39.48 -27.23
C ALA A 173 27.96 38.60 -28.23
N TYR A 174 28.49 37.43 -28.61
CA TYR A 174 27.78 36.46 -29.44
C TYR A 174 26.49 35.96 -28.77
N ASP A 175 26.57 35.51 -27.52
CA ASP A 175 25.44 34.97 -26.74
C ASP A 175 24.33 36.04 -26.61
N ARG A 176 24.69 37.32 -26.46
CA ARG A 176 23.74 38.43 -26.27
C ARG A 176 23.18 39.02 -27.57
N LEU A 177 23.97 39.12 -28.63
CA LEU A 177 23.55 39.74 -29.89
C LEU A 177 22.90 38.76 -30.87
N ILE A 178 23.31 37.48 -30.83
CA ILE A 178 22.94 36.49 -31.86
C ILE A 178 22.12 35.34 -31.27
N GLU A 179 22.51 34.80 -30.11
CA GLU A 179 21.83 33.62 -29.54
C GLU A 179 20.50 33.95 -28.84
N LYS A 180 20.48 34.94 -27.94
CA LYS A 180 19.25 35.40 -27.25
C LYS A 180 18.03 35.69 -28.17
N PRO A 181 18.16 36.44 -29.28
CA PRO A 181 17.01 36.69 -30.16
C PRO A 181 16.56 35.44 -30.95
N TYR A 182 17.41 34.41 -31.06
CA TYR A 182 17.05 33.15 -31.71
C TYR A 182 16.36 32.17 -30.75
N THR A 183 16.74 32.15 -29.47
CA THR A 183 16.13 31.28 -28.46
C THR A 183 14.79 31.82 -27.94
N ASP A 184 14.66 33.14 -27.77
CA ASP A 184 13.50 33.75 -27.10
C ASP A 184 12.35 34.11 -28.07
N GLN A 185 12.62 34.33 -29.36
CA GLN A 185 11.62 34.69 -30.36
C GLN A 185 11.64 33.72 -31.53
N HIS A 186 10.68 32.79 -31.57
CA HIS A 186 10.46 31.83 -32.67
C HIS A 186 9.89 32.49 -33.95
N THR A 187 10.35 33.69 -34.29
CA THR A 187 9.88 34.46 -35.46
C THR A 187 10.70 34.09 -36.70
N GLN A 188 10.05 33.86 -37.83
CA GLN A 188 10.67 33.43 -39.10
C GLN A 188 11.81 34.37 -39.58
N GLN A 189 11.73 35.66 -39.23
CA GLN A 189 12.75 36.68 -39.54
C GLN A 189 14.05 36.50 -38.73
N ALA A 190 13.98 36.05 -37.47
CA ALA A 190 15.16 35.79 -36.64
C ALA A 190 15.95 34.56 -37.14
N ARG A 191 15.22 33.52 -37.60
CA ARG A 191 15.82 32.34 -38.26
C ARG A 191 16.53 32.69 -39.57
N SER A 192 15.95 33.57 -40.39
CA SER A 192 16.55 34.00 -41.67
C SER A 192 17.83 34.84 -41.46
N ARG A 193 17.84 35.77 -40.50
CA ARG A 193 19.04 36.55 -40.14
C ARG A 193 20.15 35.65 -39.61
N TYR A 194 19.81 34.67 -38.78
CA TYR A 194 20.76 33.68 -38.27
C TYR A 194 21.33 32.78 -39.37
N ALA A 195 20.50 32.37 -40.34
CA ALA A 195 20.96 31.61 -41.50
C ALA A 195 21.90 32.43 -42.40
N TRP A 196 21.57 33.70 -42.68
CA TRP A 196 22.45 34.61 -43.42
C TRP A 196 23.76 34.89 -42.70
N PHE A 197 23.73 35.02 -41.36
CA PHE A 197 24.94 35.13 -40.55
C PHE A 197 25.83 33.89 -40.67
N LYS A 198 25.25 32.67 -40.64
CA LYS A 198 26.02 31.42 -40.86
C LYS A 198 26.65 31.36 -42.25
N VAL A 199 25.91 31.74 -43.28
CA VAL A 199 26.43 31.76 -44.67
C VAL A 199 27.52 32.82 -44.82
N GLY A 200 27.34 34.00 -44.22
CA GLY A 200 28.34 35.07 -44.20
C GLY A 200 29.61 34.67 -43.46
N LEU A 201 29.49 34.04 -42.30
CA LEU A 201 30.62 33.51 -41.53
C LEU A 201 31.34 32.40 -42.31
N ALA A 202 30.61 31.49 -42.97
CA ALA A 202 31.20 30.43 -43.77
C ALA A 202 31.96 30.98 -44.99
N GLY A 203 31.37 31.96 -45.70
CA GLY A 203 32.04 32.65 -46.80
C GLY A 203 33.29 33.39 -46.33
N PHE A 204 33.21 34.10 -45.20
CA PHE A 204 34.34 34.78 -44.59
C PHE A 204 35.46 33.79 -44.21
N ALA A 205 35.09 32.65 -43.59
CA ALA A 205 36.03 31.59 -43.22
C ALA A 205 36.76 30.99 -44.44
N ILE A 206 36.05 30.74 -45.55
CA ILE A 206 36.65 30.23 -46.79
C ILE A 206 37.66 31.23 -47.37
N VAL A 207 37.30 32.51 -47.41
CA VAL A 207 38.19 33.58 -47.91
C VAL A 207 39.45 33.65 -47.05
N THR A 208 39.29 33.63 -45.72
CA THR A 208 40.44 33.67 -44.81
C THR A 208 41.30 32.40 -44.84
N LEU A 209 40.72 31.22 -45.04
CA LEU A 209 41.48 29.97 -45.24
C LEU A 209 42.32 30.04 -46.52
N GLY A 210 41.78 30.64 -47.59
CA GLY A 210 42.52 30.90 -48.82
C GLY A 210 43.71 31.84 -48.60
N ILE A 211 43.49 32.96 -47.90
CA ILE A 211 44.54 33.94 -47.59
C ILE A 211 45.62 33.32 -46.68
N LEU A 212 45.24 32.59 -45.64
CA LEU A 212 46.16 31.90 -44.74
C LEU A 212 46.96 30.79 -45.43
N GLY A 213 46.30 30.01 -46.30
CA GLY A 213 46.96 28.99 -47.11
C GLY A 213 48.03 29.60 -48.01
N TRP A 214 47.75 30.76 -48.60
CA TRP A 214 48.69 31.52 -49.42
C TRP A 214 49.90 32.02 -48.60
N PHE A 215 49.67 32.68 -47.46
CA PHE A 215 50.79 33.19 -46.64
C PHE A 215 51.62 32.08 -46.00
N ARG A 216 51.01 30.96 -45.61
CA ARG A 216 51.75 29.78 -45.13
C ARG A 216 52.63 29.19 -46.23
N TYR A 217 52.13 29.17 -47.47
CA TYR A 217 52.93 28.76 -48.62
C TYR A 217 54.10 29.73 -48.86
N GLU A 218 53.88 31.03 -48.75
CA GLU A 218 54.92 32.06 -48.90
C GLU A 218 56.00 31.94 -47.80
N ALA A 219 55.60 31.76 -46.53
CA ALA A 219 56.51 31.57 -45.40
C ALA A 219 57.36 30.29 -45.56
N TYR A 220 56.74 29.17 -45.96
CA TYR A 220 57.45 27.92 -46.21
C TYR A 220 58.43 28.04 -47.39
N ARG A 221 58.07 28.79 -48.42
CA ARG A 221 58.95 29.09 -49.56
C ARG A 221 60.15 29.92 -49.11
N THR A 222 59.96 30.90 -48.25
CA THR A 222 61.06 31.74 -47.74
C THR A 222 61.99 30.99 -46.79
N ASP A 223 61.47 30.11 -45.94
CA ASP A 223 62.31 29.29 -45.07
C ASP A 223 63.12 28.26 -45.87
N LYS A 224 62.53 27.67 -46.92
CA LYS A 224 63.29 26.83 -47.86
C LYS A 224 64.35 27.61 -48.61
N LEU A 225 64.09 28.88 -48.98
CA LEU A 225 65.10 29.74 -49.60
C LEU A 225 66.23 30.07 -48.62
N LYS A 226 65.93 30.35 -47.35
CA LYS A 226 66.95 30.54 -46.29
C LYS A 226 67.78 29.28 -46.06
N GLU A 227 67.15 28.12 -46.00
CA GLU A 227 67.86 26.85 -45.81
C GLU A 227 68.73 26.51 -47.03
N ALA A 228 68.23 26.76 -48.24
CA ALA A 228 69.00 26.60 -49.48
C ALA A 228 70.18 27.56 -49.56
N ILE A 229 70.00 28.82 -49.15
CA ILE A 229 71.06 29.83 -49.09
C ILE A 229 72.10 29.45 -48.03
N ASN A 230 71.70 29.08 -46.82
CA ASN A 230 72.63 28.61 -45.78
C ASN A 230 73.40 27.36 -46.20
N LYS A 231 72.75 26.41 -46.90
CA LYS A 231 73.43 25.26 -47.52
C LYS A 231 74.41 25.69 -48.62
N SER A 232 74.05 26.70 -49.42
CA SER A 232 74.94 27.24 -50.46
C SER A 232 76.15 27.98 -49.87
N VAL A 233 75.97 28.75 -48.80
CA VAL A 233 77.05 29.43 -48.06
C VAL A 233 77.96 28.40 -47.41
N LYS A 234 77.40 27.34 -46.80
CA LYS A 234 78.19 26.25 -46.20
C LYS A 234 78.98 25.47 -47.27
N ASN A 235 78.38 25.21 -48.44
CA ASN A 235 79.09 24.60 -49.57
C ASN A 235 80.17 25.51 -50.17
N LEU A 236 79.95 26.83 -50.22
CA LEU A 236 80.95 27.80 -50.65
C LEU A 236 82.10 27.93 -49.65
N GLN A 237 81.82 27.84 -48.33
CA GLN A 237 82.85 27.78 -47.29
C GLN A 237 83.66 26.47 -47.37
N LEU A 238 82.99 25.33 -47.59
CA LEU A 238 83.65 24.04 -47.75
C LEU A 238 84.51 23.99 -49.04
N ASN A 239 84.05 24.57 -50.15
CA ASN A 239 84.85 24.72 -51.38
C ASN A 239 85.99 25.73 -51.25
N ALA A 240 85.90 26.67 -50.30
CA ALA A 240 86.95 27.66 -50.01
C ALA A 240 87.98 27.16 -48.97
N THR A 241 87.82 25.95 -48.43
CA THR A 241 88.81 25.32 -47.54
C THR A 241 89.59 24.32 -48.40
N PRO A 242 90.86 24.59 -48.76
CA PRO A 242 91.63 23.64 -49.55
C PRO A 242 91.88 22.38 -48.71
N LEU A 243 91.77 21.19 -49.30
CA LEU A 243 92.23 19.94 -48.67
C LEU A 243 93.76 19.81 -48.63
N ASP A 244 94.51 20.90 -48.87
CA ASP A 244 95.98 20.88 -48.98
C ASP A 244 96.62 22.02 -48.15
N PRO A 245 97.52 21.74 -47.18
CA PRO A 245 97.94 22.69 -46.15
C PRO A 245 99.03 23.68 -46.59
N THR A 246 99.33 23.83 -47.89
CA THR A 246 100.41 24.71 -48.37
C THR A 246 100.03 25.69 -49.49
N ALA A 247 98.77 25.74 -49.93
CA ALA A 247 98.33 26.74 -50.90
C ALA A 247 97.81 28.00 -50.19
N SER A 248 98.63 29.07 -50.16
CA SER A 248 98.20 30.39 -49.68
C SER A 248 97.28 31.06 -50.71
N ILE A 249 96.01 31.24 -50.33
CA ILE A 249 95.03 31.99 -51.11
C ILE A 249 95.41 33.47 -51.05
N SER A 250 95.42 34.16 -52.20
CA SER A 250 95.70 35.59 -52.24
C SER A 250 94.60 36.41 -51.53
N PRO A 251 94.95 37.44 -50.72
CA PRO A 251 94.00 38.19 -49.88
C PRO A 251 92.88 38.90 -50.68
N ALA A 252 93.08 39.15 -51.97
CA ALA A 252 92.09 39.76 -52.86
C ALA A 252 90.90 38.83 -53.21
N GLN A 253 91.13 37.51 -53.34
CA GLN A 253 90.05 36.56 -53.63
C GLN A 253 89.19 36.26 -52.39
N GLN A 254 89.80 36.29 -51.21
CA GLN A 254 89.12 36.10 -49.94
C GLN A 254 88.18 37.29 -49.64
N GLN A 255 88.60 38.51 -49.96
CA GLN A 255 87.76 39.71 -49.85
C GLN A 255 86.60 39.72 -50.85
N ALA A 256 86.81 39.27 -52.09
CA ALA A 256 85.73 39.16 -53.09
C ALA A 256 84.67 38.09 -52.71
N LEU A 257 85.08 37.00 -52.07
CA LEU A 257 84.17 35.99 -51.53
C LEU A 257 83.39 36.51 -50.31
N LEU A 258 84.06 37.21 -49.40
CA LEU A 258 83.41 37.87 -48.26
C LEU A 258 82.37 38.91 -48.72
N GLN A 259 82.68 39.72 -49.73
CA GLN A 259 81.72 40.68 -50.30
C GLN A 259 80.52 40.00 -50.96
N LYS A 260 80.70 38.85 -51.61
CA LYS A 260 79.58 38.07 -52.18
C LYS A 260 78.71 37.43 -51.10
N ILE A 261 79.32 36.94 -50.02
CA ILE A 261 78.61 36.40 -48.87
C ILE A 261 77.82 37.53 -48.17
N GLU A 262 78.44 38.69 -47.99
CA GLU A 262 77.82 39.87 -47.38
C GLU A 262 76.66 40.41 -48.25
N GLN A 263 76.81 40.48 -49.57
CA GLN A 263 75.72 40.86 -50.48
C GLN A 263 74.55 39.85 -50.47
N GLN A 264 74.83 38.56 -50.34
CA GLN A 264 73.77 37.53 -50.25
C GLN A 264 73.06 37.55 -48.90
N LEU A 265 73.78 37.86 -47.81
CA LEU A 265 73.19 38.10 -46.49
C LEU A 265 72.33 39.37 -46.48
N LEU A 266 72.80 40.47 -47.07
CA LEU A 266 72.03 41.71 -47.17
C LEU A 266 70.75 41.54 -48.00
N ARG A 267 70.78 40.79 -49.11
CA ARG A 267 69.56 40.45 -49.86
C ARG A 267 68.58 39.61 -49.04
N SER A 268 69.07 38.73 -48.17
CA SER A 268 68.22 37.94 -47.29
C SER A 268 67.56 38.80 -46.20
N ASP A 269 68.28 39.81 -45.70
CA ASP A 269 67.76 40.77 -44.73
C ASP A 269 66.77 41.76 -45.35
N GLU A 270 66.99 42.21 -46.59
CA GLU A 270 66.02 43.02 -47.33
C GLU A 270 64.73 42.26 -47.65
N LEU A 271 64.80 40.98 -48.04
CA LEU A 271 63.60 40.17 -48.22
C LEU A 271 62.86 39.89 -46.90
N ASN A 272 63.58 39.67 -45.79
CA ASN A 272 62.97 39.56 -44.46
C ASN A 272 62.27 40.86 -44.06
N LEU A 273 62.91 42.02 -44.24
CA LEU A 273 62.32 43.33 -43.94
C LEU A 273 61.12 43.64 -44.85
N GLY A 274 61.16 43.27 -46.12
CA GLY A 274 60.06 43.50 -47.07
C GLY A 274 58.80 42.67 -46.79
N LEU A 275 58.95 41.46 -46.26
CA LEU A 275 57.83 40.59 -45.89
C LEU A 275 57.27 40.88 -44.50
N VAL A 276 58.14 41.18 -43.52
CA VAL A 276 57.72 41.50 -42.15
C VAL A 276 57.10 42.90 -42.05
N ASN A 277 57.58 43.88 -42.83
CA ASN A 277 57.00 45.22 -42.87
C ASN A 277 55.93 45.41 -43.96
N SER A 278 55.55 44.35 -44.68
CA SER A 278 54.44 44.46 -45.63
C SER A 278 53.15 44.71 -44.88
N PRO A 279 52.44 45.83 -45.13
CA PRO A 279 51.16 46.12 -44.49
C PRO A 279 50.12 45.00 -44.67
N TRP A 280 50.26 44.22 -45.75
CA TRP A 280 49.40 43.07 -46.05
C TRP A 280 49.68 41.85 -45.17
N ALA A 281 50.92 41.64 -44.73
CA ALA A 281 51.26 40.56 -43.80
C ALA A 281 50.65 40.86 -42.42
N LEU A 282 50.87 42.06 -41.88
CA LEU A 282 50.26 42.53 -40.63
C LEU A 282 48.73 42.47 -40.68
N ALA A 283 48.11 42.92 -41.78
CA ALA A 283 46.67 42.85 -41.96
C ALA A 283 46.14 41.41 -41.98
N SER A 284 46.81 40.50 -42.69
CA SER A 284 46.43 39.08 -42.71
C SER A 284 46.60 38.40 -41.34
N PHE A 285 47.61 38.80 -40.56
CA PHE A 285 47.83 38.27 -39.22
C PHE A 285 46.74 38.71 -38.24
N VAL A 286 46.41 40.00 -38.24
CA VAL A 286 45.31 40.53 -37.42
C VAL A 286 43.98 39.89 -37.84
N LEU A 287 43.74 39.74 -39.15
CA LEU A 287 42.54 39.08 -39.68
C LEU A 287 42.44 37.60 -39.26
N SER A 288 43.57 36.88 -39.26
CA SER A 288 43.65 35.49 -38.80
C SER A 288 43.34 35.34 -37.32
N GLY A 289 43.93 36.18 -36.46
CA GLY A 289 43.65 36.15 -35.02
C GLY A 289 42.18 36.46 -34.72
N ILE A 290 41.60 37.46 -35.39
CA ILE A 290 40.17 37.78 -35.29
C ILE A 290 39.30 36.59 -35.74
N LEU A 291 39.68 35.90 -36.81
CA LEU A 291 38.94 34.74 -37.32
C LEU A 291 39.02 33.54 -36.36
N PHE A 292 40.21 33.20 -35.88
CA PHE A 292 40.39 32.14 -34.89
C PHE A 292 39.61 32.43 -33.62
N ALA A 293 39.60 33.69 -33.17
CA ALA A 293 38.81 34.11 -32.03
C ALA A 293 37.29 34.00 -32.29
N LEU A 294 36.81 34.39 -33.47
CA LEU A 294 35.40 34.24 -33.87
C LEU A 294 34.98 32.77 -33.98
N ALA A 295 35.81 31.92 -34.59
CA ALA A 295 35.55 30.49 -34.72
C ALA A 295 35.54 29.78 -33.36
N GLY A 296 36.48 30.12 -32.47
CA GLY A 296 36.52 29.67 -31.09
C GLY A 296 35.28 30.11 -30.30
N ALA A 297 34.87 31.37 -30.42
CA ALA A 297 33.69 31.91 -29.76
C ALA A 297 32.40 31.22 -30.21
N VAL A 298 32.21 31.00 -31.51
CA VAL A 298 31.01 30.35 -32.07
C VAL A 298 30.95 28.86 -31.67
N SER A 299 32.07 28.15 -31.74
CA SER A 299 32.12 26.73 -31.37
C SER A 299 31.91 26.51 -29.87
N LEU A 300 32.52 27.32 -29.00
CA LEU A 300 32.27 27.31 -27.55
C LEU A 300 30.87 27.79 -27.19
N GLY A 301 30.33 28.77 -27.94
CA GLY A 301 28.95 29.27 -27.83
C GLY A 301 27.93 28.16 -28.07
N MET A 302 28.13 27.32 -29.09
CA MET A 302 27.24 26.17 -29.34
C MET A 302 27.46 25.02 -28.35
N ALA A 303 28.69 24.79 -27.89
CA ALA A 303 29.03 23.65 -27.06
C ALA A 303 28.58 23.78 -25.59
N LEU A 304 28.78 24.96 -24.99
CA LEU A 304 28.59 25.16 -23.55
C LEU A 304 27.13 25.04 -23.08
N PRO A 305 26.12 25.59 -23.78
CA PRO A 305 24.70 25.40 -23.41
C PRO A 305 24.27 23.93 -23.46
N VAL A 306 24.73 23.17 -24.47
CA VAL A 306 24.44 21.74 -24.60
C VAL A 306 25.03 20.96 -23.43
N LEU A 307 26.29 21.27 -23.07
CA LEU A 307 26.99 20.60 -21.98
C LEU A 307 26.38 20.96 -20.61
N GLN A 308 26.02 22.22 -20.39
CA GLN A 308 25.40 22.69 -19.15
C GLN A 308 24.02 22.05 -18.93
N ASN A 309 23.19 21.99 -19.97
CA ASN A 309 21.87 21.35 -19.91
C ASN A 309 21.99 19.85 -19.64
N PHE A 310 22.96 19.18 -20.25
CA PHE A 310 23.22 17.78 -19.96
C PHE A 310 23.74 17.56 -18.54
N TRP A 311 24.69 18.39 -18.08
CA TRP A 311 25.22 18.33 -16.73
C TRP A 311 24.12 18.51 -15.69
N TYR A 312 23.25 19.50 -15.87
CA TYR A 312 22.10 19.74 -15.01
C TYR A 312 21.15 18.53 -14.98
N ARG A 313 20.84 17.97 -16.16
CA ARG A 313 19.97 16.79 -16.28
C ARG A 313 20.58 15.56 -15.60
N TRP A 314 21.86 15.29 -15.86
CA TRP A 314 22.55 14.12 -15.34
C TRP A 314 22.82 14.22 -13.83
N LEU A 315 23.14 15.41 -13.32
CA LEU A 315 23.47 15.59 -11.90
C LEU A 315 22.24 15.78 -11.02
N GLN A 316 21.20 16.49 -11.50
CA GLN A 316 20.04 16.85 -10.66
C GLN A 316 18.78 16.04 -10.98
N ILE A 317 18.43 15.90 -12.26
CA ILE A 317 17.13 15.34 -12.66
C ILE A 317 17.15 13.80 -12.63
N ASP A 318 18.11 13.18 -13.32
CA ASP A 318 18.15 11.73 -13.50
C ASP A 318 18.36 10.96 -12.15
N PRO A 319 19.20 11.41 -11.21
CA PRO A 319 19.34 10.78 -9.89
C PRO A 319 18.08 10.92 -9.04
N ARG A 320 17.39 12.07 -9.10
CA ARG A 320 16.12 12.30 -8.38
C ARG A 320 15.02 11.41 -8.93
N LEU A 321 14.87 11.32 -10.26
CA LEU A 321 13.95 10.38 -10.91
C LEU A 321 14.24 8.93 -10.53
N GLY A 322 15.52 8.54 -10.45
CA GLY A 322 15.93 7.22 -9.99
C GLY A 322 15.51 6.93 -8.54
N ARG A 323 15.70 7.91 -7.63
CA ARG A 323 15.27 7.80 -6.22
C ARG A 323 13.76 7.69 -6.10
N LEU A 324 13.00 8.54 -6.80
CA LEU A 324 11.53 8.51 -6.81
C LEU A 324 11.00 7.18 -7.37
N ARG A 325 11.58 6.67 -8.46
CA ARG A 325 11.21 5.36 -9.03
C ARG A 325 11.42 4.22 -8.04
N ARG A 326 12.51 4.23 -7.26
CA ARG A 326 12.78 3.22 -6.22
C ARG A 326 11.79 3.35 -5.06
N ARG A 327 11.51 4.57 -4.60
CA ARG A 327 10.50 4.83 -3.55
C ARG A 327 9.12 4.35 -3.98
N ARG A 328 8.68 4.74 -5.19
CA ARG A 328 7.44 4.28 -5.80
C ARG A 328 7.35 2.75 -5.84
N LYS A 329 8.40 2.05 -6.25
CA LYS A 329 8.40 0.58 -6.28
C LYS A 329 8.21 -0.04 -4.89
N LYS A 330 8.78 0.57 -3.85
CA LYS A 330 8.56 0.13 -2.45
C LYS A 330 7.12 0.38 -2.01
N LEU A 331 6.62 1.60 -2.22
CA LEU A 331 5.24 1.98 -1.93
C LEU A 331 4.21 1.08 -2.63
N VAL A 332 4.41 0.77 -3.91
CA VAL A 332 3.51 -0.15 -4.64
C VAL A 332 3.47 -1.54 -3.99
N LYS A 333 4.60 -2.05 -3.49
CA LYS A 333 4.65 -3.32 -2.78
C LYS A 333 3.93 -3.26 -1.42
N GLU A 334 4.06 -2.13 -0.73
CA GLU A 334 3.35 -1.88 0.54
C GLU A 334 1.84 -1.73 0.32
N ILE A 335 1.44 -1.08 -0.77
CA ILE A 335 0.03 -0.97 -1.21
C ILE A 335 -0.52 -2.36 -1.50
N GLU A 336 0.17 -3.20 -2.28
CA GLU A 336 -0.31 -4.57 -2.56
C GLU A 336 -0.48 -5.40 -1.26
N GLY A 337 0.41 -5.19 -0.28
CA GLY A 337 0.27 -5.81 1.04
C GLY A 337 -0.95 -5.30 1.81
N ALA A 338 -1.16 -3.98 1.82
CA ALA A 338 -2.30 -3.35 2.48
C ALA A 338 -3.64 -3.67 1.79
N GLU A 339 -3.66 -3.81 0.46
CA GLU A 339 -4.85 -4.23 -0.30
C GLU A 339 -5.27 -5.66 0.07
N LYS A 340 -4.30 -6.57 0.27
CA LYS A 340 -4.58 -7.94 0.75
C LYS A 340 -5.15 -7.92 2.18
N GLU A 341 -4.55 -7.15 3.07
CA GLU A 341 -5.04 -6.98 4.46
C GLU A 341 -6.48 -6.44 4.47
N VAL A 342 -6.76 -5.39 3.68
CA VAL A 342 -8.11 -4.85 3.54
C VAL A 342 -9.06 -5.90 2.97
N ALA A 343 -8.69 -6.64 1.93
CA ALA A 343 -9.53 -7.68 1.34
C ALA A 343 -9.88 -8.77 2.37
N GLU A 344 -8.89 -9.25 3.13
CA GLU A 344 -9.09 -10.21 4.22
C GLU A 344 -10.06 -9.66 5.27
N ASP A 345 -9.83 -8.44 5.77
CA ASP A 345 -10.72 -7.77 6.74
C ASP A 345 -12.15 -7.62 6.19
N THR A 346 -12.30 -7.30 4.90
CA THR A 346 -13.62 -7.14 4.26
C THR A 346 -14.36 -8.47 4.20
N THR A 347 -13.68 -9.54 3.78
CA THR A 347 -14.30 -10.88 3.73
C THR A 347 -14.71 -11.38 5.10
N GLN A 348 -13.90 -11.15 6.14
CA GLN A 348 -14.22 -11.55 7.52
C GLN A 348 -15.39 -10.74 8.08
N LYS A 349 -15.45 -9.44 7.79
CA LYS A 349 -16.60 -8.60 8.12
C LYS A 349 -17.87 -9.13 7.46
N ASP A 350 -17.83 -9.48 6.18
CA ASP A 350 -19.00 -9.97 5.44
C ASP A 350 -19.48 -11.33 5.97
N ILE A 351 -18.55 -12.23 6.33
CA ILE A 351 -18.86 -13.52 6.96
C ILE A 351 -19.58 -13.30 8.30
N LEU A 352 -19.06 -12.42 9.16
CA LEU A 352 -19.66 -12.13 10.47
C LEU A 352 -21.01 -11.42 10.35
N ALA A 353 -21.15 -10.54 9.36
CA ALA A 353 -22.43 -9.89 9.07
C ALA A 353 -23.50 -10.92 8.66
N HIS A 354 -23.11 -11.87 7.80
CA HIS A 354 -23.97 -12.97 7.40
C HIS A 354 -24.29 -13.94 8.57
N GLU A 355 -23.32 -14.22 9.44
CA GLU A 355 -23.55 -15.02 10.65
C GLU A 355 -24.60 -14.39 11.58
N LEU A 356 -24.58 -13.06 11.73
CA LEU A 356 -25.60 -12.32 12.48
C LEU A 356 -26.98 -12.39 11.84
N GLU A 357 -27.05 -12.44 10.51
CA GLU A 357 -28.30 -12.54 9.75
C GLU A 357 -28.93 -13.94 9.86
N ILE A 358 -28.11 -15.00 9.88
CA ILE A 358 -28.59 -16.39 10.07
C ILE A 358 -29.15 -16.61 11.48
N LEU A 359 -28.64 -15.89 12.50
CA LEU A 359 -29.08 -16.10 13.88
C LEU A 359 -30.57 -15.79 14.06
N PRO A 360 -31.32 -16.62 14.80
CA PRO A 360 -32.75 -16.43 15.02
C PRO A 360 -33.07 -15.03 15.50
N ASN A 361 -34.15 -14.45 14.99
CA ASN A 361 -34.60 -13.14 15.43
C ASN A 361 -35.10 -13.22 16.88
N LEU A 362 -34.54 -12.37 17.74
CA LEU A 362 -34.90 -12.34 19.17
C LEU A 362 -36.35 -11.89 19.38
N ASP A 363 -36.88 -11.05 18.50
CA ASP A 363 -38.26 -10.56 18.62
C ASP A 363 -39.27 -11.66 18.31
N ASP A 364 -38.98 -12.51 17.32
CA ASP A 364 -39.82 -13.66 16.98
C ASP A 364 -39.83 -14.70 18.12
N LEU A 365 -38.66 -15.00 18.70
CA LEU A 365 -38.56 -15.90 19.86
C LEU A 365 -39.28 -15.33 21.10
N ARG A 366 -39.22 -14.01 21.33
CA ARG A 366 -39.95 -13.36 22.42
C ARG A 366 -41.45 -13.39 22.21
N ALA A 367 -41.92 -13.21 20.97
CA ALA A 367 -43.32 -13.32 20.61
C ALA A 367 -43.82 -14.77 20.79
N GLU A 368 -43.03 -15.76 20.37
CA GLU A 368 -43.33 -17.18 20.59
C GLU A 368 -43.44 -17.50 22.08
N ARG A 369 -42.47 -17.08 22.90
CA ARG A 369 -42.52 -17.26 24.36
C ARG A 369 -43.80 -16.67 24.97
N LEU A 370 -44.20 -15.47 24.53
CA LEU A 370 -45.39 -14.81 25.05
C LEU A 370 -46.66 -15.58 24.67
N LYS A 371 -46.74 -16.05 23.41
CA LYS A 371 -47.83 -16.92 22.96
C LYS A 371 -47.89 -18.22 23.77
N LEU A 372 -46.76 -18.90 23.97
CA LEU A 372 -46.69 -20.13 24.76
C LEU A 372 -47.11 -19.91 26.22
N ARG A 373 -46.72 -18.77 26.83
CA ARG A 373 -47.16 -18.42 28.19
C ARG A 373 -48.66 -18.17 28.27
N ASN A 374 -49.23 -17.44 27.34
CA ASN A 374 -50.68 -17.19 27.33
C ASN A 374 -51.47 -18.50 27.19
N GLU A 375 -51.02 -19.39 26.31
CA GLU A 375 -51.63 -20.72 26.15
C GLU A 375 -51.45 -21.59 27.40
N LEU A 376 -50.32 -21.48 28.09
CA LEU A 376 -50.08 -22.17 29.36
C LEU A 376 -51.02 -21.64 30.46
N ASP A 377 -51.23 -20.33 30.55
CA ASP A 377 -52.14 -19.72 31.53
C ASP A 377 -53.58 -20.17 31.28
N GLU A 378 -54.02 -20.22 30.01
CA GLU A 378 -55.33 -20.77 29.62
C GLU A 378 -55.46 -22.26 29.97
N LEU A 379 -54.41 -23.07 29.72
CA LEU A 379 -54.39 -24.48 30.10
C LEU A 379 -54.43 -24.68 31.63
N ILE A 380 -53.80 -23.80 32.41
CA ILE A 380 -53.86 -23.86 33.87
C ILE A 380 -55.26 -23.56 34.37
N GLU A 381 -55.93 -22.53 33.84
CA GLU A 381 -57.31 -22.22 34.23
C GLU A 381 -58.28 -23.35 33.86
N THR A 382 -58.16 -23.92 32.66
CA THR A 382 -58.97 -25.09 32.25
C THR A 382 -58.68 -26.32 33.11
N THR A 383 -57.41 -26.54 33.51
CA THR A 383 -57.05 -27.62 34.45
C THR A 383 -57.71 -27.44 35.81
N ARG A 384 -57.81 -26.20 36.32
CA ARG A 384 -58.50 -25.92 37.60
C ARG A 384 -60.00 -26.23 37.53
N LEU A 385 -60.64 -25.88 36.40
CA LEU A 385 -62.04 -26.22 36.16
C LEU A 385 -62.22 -27.74 36.10
N ALA A 386 -61.41 -28.44 35.29
CA ALA A 386 -61.46 -29.90 35.19
C ALA A 386 -61.16 -30.62 36.52
N GLN A 387 -60.26 -30.07 37.35
CA GLN A 387 -60.01 -30.59 38.69
C GLN A 387 -61.23 -30.44 39.60
N THR A 388 -61.92 -29.30 39.50
CA THR A 388 -63.15 -29.04 40.25
C THR A 388 -64.25 -30.02 39.81
N ASP A 389 -64.39 -30.22 38.50
CA ASP A 389 -65.35 -31.17 37.92
C ASP A 389 -65.05 -32.61 38.32
N SER A 390 -63.78 -33.04 38.26
CA SER A 390 -63.37 -34.37 38.75
C SER A 390 -63.70 -34.56 40.23
N ARG A 391 -63.44 -33.54 41.08
CA ARG A 391 -63.78 -33.61 42.51
C ARG A 391 -65.28 -33.65 42.76
N ILE A 392 -66.08 -32.90 42.01
CA ILE A 392 -67.54 -32.92 42.09
C ILE A 392 -68.06 -34.29 41.65
N ALA A 393 -67.57 -34.82 40.53
CA ALA A 393 -67.97 -36.11 40.02
C ALA A 393 -67.57 -37.26 40.96
N SER A 394 -66.38 -37.20 41.56
CA SER A 394 -65.93 -38.14 42.60
C SER A 394 -66.82 -38.09 43.85
N PHE A 395 -67.21 -36.88 44.28
CA PHE A 395 -68.15 -36.70 45.38
C PHE A 395 -69.52 -37.29 45.04
N ASN A 396 -70.06 -37.03 43.84
CA ASN A 396 -71.36 -37.54 43.39
C ASN A 396 -71.36 -39.05 43.25
N ASP A 397 -70.31 -39.66 42.70
CA ASP A 397 -70.14 -41.11 42.62
C ASP A 397 -70.08 -41.75 44.02
N GLY A 398 -69.31 -41.16 44.94
CA GLY A 398 -69.25 -41.61 46.34
C GLY A 398 -70.58 -41.46 47.07
N TYR A 399 -71.32 -40.38 46.81
CA TYR A 399 -72.65 -40.13 47.39
C TYR A 399 -73.68 -41.14 46.87
N ALA A 400 -73.76 -41.36 45.55
CA ALA A 400 -74.68 -42.30 44.93
C ALA A 400 -74.45 -43.74 45.42
N LYS A 401 -73.18 -44.17 45.54
CA LYS A 401 -72.85 -45.48 46.13
C LYS A 401 -73.26 -45.58 47.60
N GLY A 402 -73.11 -44.50 48.37
CA GLY A 402 -73.57 -44.44 49.75
C GLY A 402 -75.10 -44.52 49.88
N GLU A 403 -75.84 -43.94 48.94
CA GLU A 403 -77.29 -44.01 48.87
C GLU A 403 -77.78 -45.42 48.52
N ILE A 404 -77.22 -46.03 47.48
CA ILE A 404 -77.52 -47.43 47.09
C ILE A 404 -77.20 -48.40 48.24
N ALA A 405 -76.04 -48.23 48.90
CA ALA A 405 -75.67 -49.02 50.06
C ALA A 405 -76.65 -48.86 51.23
N ARG A 406 -77.22 -47.66 51.42
CA ARG A 406 -78.24 -47.40 52.44
C ARG A 406 -79.59 -48.03 52.10
N GLU A 407 -79.97 -48.09 50.82
CA GLU A 407 -81.24 -48.69 50.38
C GLU A 407 -81.21 -50.24 50.41
N LEU A 408 -80.04 -50.85 50.19
CA LEU A 408 -79.85 -52.31 50.21
C LEU A 408 -79.67 -52.91 51.60
N MET A 409 -79.31 -52.11 52.62
CA MET A 409 -79.03 -52.58 53.98
C MET A 409 -80.22 -52.39 54.93
N ASN A 410 -80.48 -53.37 55.79
CA ASN A 410 -81.45 -53.24 56.89
C ASN A 410 -80.90 -52.33 58.02
N GLU A 411 -81.77 -51.74 58.85
CA GLU A 411 -81.38 -50.73 59.87
C GLU A 411 -80.30 -51.25 60.86
N GLU A 412 -80.31 -52.54 61.21
CA GLU A 412 -79.27 -53.18 62.03
C GLU A 412 -77.94 -53.41 61.29
N GLU A 413 -77.97 -53.69 59.99
CA GLU A 413 -76.78 -53.88 59.16
C GLU A 413 -76.12 -52.53 58.83
N PHE A 414 -76.92 -51.50 58.61
CA PHE A 414 -76.45 -50.12 58.39
C PHE A 414 -75.72 -49.57 59.62
N THR A 415 -76.22 -49.84 60.83
CA THR A 415 -75.53 -49.40 62.06
C THR A 415 -74.20 -50.12 62.27
N GLN A 416 -74.11 -51.42 61.93
CA GLN A 416 -72.85 -52.15 61.94
C GLN A 416 -71.87 -51.66 60.86
N PHE A 417 -72.34 -51.38 59.64
CA PHE A 417 -71.54 -50.81 58.54
C PHE A 417 -71.03 -49.41 58.87
N ARG A 418 -71.88 -48.53 59.41
CA ARG A 418 -71.48 -47.19 59.84
C ARG A 418 -70.39 -47.26 60.92
N ASN A 419 -70.54 -48.16 61.89
CA ASN A 419 -69.56 -48.35 62.96
C ASN A 419 -68.25 -48.98 62.43
N SER A 420 -68.31 -49.87 61.43
CA SER A 420 -67.10 -50.47 60.84
C SER A 420 -66.32 -49.50 59.93
N VAL A 421 -67.02 -48.65 59.17
CA VAL A 421 -66.43 -47.63 58.29
C VAL A 421 -65.90 -46.42 59.07
N MET A 422 -66.59 -46.02 60.15
CA MET A 422 -66.19 -44.88 60.99
C MET A 422 -65.28 -45.25 62.18
N ASN A 423 -64.96 -46.53 62.37
CA ASN A 423 -64.01 -46.96 63.39
C ASN A 423 -62.63 -46.34 63.15
N THR A 424 -62.08 -45.69 64.17
CA THR A 424 -60.84 -44.90 64.15
C THR A 424 -59.63 -45.64 63.59
N HIS A 425 -59.60 -46.98 63.70
CA HIS A 425 -58.54 -47.83 63.15
C HIS A 425 -58.56 -47.90 61.61
N ASN A 426 -59.75 -47.98 60.99
CA ASN A 426 -59.90 -47.98 59.53
C ASN A 426 -59.67 -46.59 58.93
N LEU A 427 -60.08 -45.53 59.63
CA LEU A 427 -59.82 -44.14 59.25
C LEU A 427 -58.32 -43.81 59.26
N ALA A 428 -57.57 -44.32 60.25
CA ALA A 428 -56.12 -44.16 60.32
C ALA A 428 -55.38 -44.93 59.20
N LEU A 429 -55.82 -46.14 58.86
CA LEU A 429 -55.28 -46.93 57.73
C LEU A 429 -55.61 -46.29 56.36
N LYS A 430 -56.81 -45.74 56.20
CA LYS A 430 -57.21 -45.04 54.97
C LYS A 430 -56.51 -43.69 54.83
N ALA A 431 -56.25 -42.99 55.93
CA ALA A 431 -55.43 -41.77 55.95
C ALA A 431 -53.94 -42.06 55.65
N ALA A 432 -53.39 -43.16 56.18
CA ALA A 432 -52.02 -43.59 55.88
C ALA A 432 -51.83 -43.96 54.40
N THR A 433 -52.83 -44.62 53.79
CA THR A 433 -52.79 -45.01 52.36
C THR A 433 -53.12 -43.85 51.41
N ALA A 434 -53.96 -42.89 51.83
CA ALA A 434 -54.20 -41.65 51.08
C ALA A 434 -52.98 -40.72 51.09
N ALA A 435 -52.24 -40.66 52.20
CA ALA A 435 -50.98 -39.94 52.29
C ALA A 435 -49.94 -40.50 51.30
N ASP A 436 -49.88 -41.83 51.14
CA ASP A 436 -48.94 -42.48 50.22
C ASP A 436 -49.27 -42.24 48.73
N ARG A 437 -50.55 -42.12 48.36
CA ARG A 437 -50.96 -41.73 46.99
C ARG A 437 -50.74 -40.26 46.67
N SER A 438 -50.84 -39.38 47.67
CA SER A 438 -50.57 -37.94 47.49
C SER A 438 -49.08 -37.61 47.32
N ILE A 439 -48.18 -38.55 47.66
CA ILE A 439 -46.72 -38.39 47.57
C ILE A 439 -46.16 -38.89 46.23
N ASN A 440 -46.87 -39.78 45.51
CA ASN A 440 -46.37 -40.35 44.26
C ASN A 440 -46.57 -39.47 43.00
N TYR A 441 -47.25 -38.33 43.09
CA TYR A 441 -47.37 -37.38 41.97
C TYR A 441 -46.22 -36.36 41.87
N LEU A 442 -45.21 -36.47 42.74
CA LEU A 442 -44.09 -35.51 42.77
C LEU A 442 -42.70 -36.16 42.74
N THR A 443 -42.51 -37.34 42.16
CA THR A 443 -41.13 -37.85 41.92
C THR A 443 -41.04 -38.80 40.74
N THR A 444 -40.83 -38.25 39.55
CA THR A 444 -40.02 -38.92 38.49
C THR A 444 -38.70 -38.17 38.40
N GLY A 445 -37.75 -38.58 39.25
CA GLY A 445 -36.40 -38.05 39.28
C GLY A 445 -35.56 -38.84 40.27
N SER A 446 -34.65 -39.65 39.73
CA SER A 446 -33.74 -40.54 40.46
C SER A 446 -33.01 -39.86 41.62
N GLY A 447 -32.85 -40.56 42.75
CA GLY A 447 -31.77 -40.26 43.69
C GLY A 447 -32.05 -40.64 45.14
N LYS A 448 -31.38 -41.71 45.58
CA LYS A 448 -30.94 -42.02 46.96
C LYS A 448 -31.73 -41.37 48.12
N LYS A 449 -32.47 -42.19 48.87
CA LYS A 449 -32.93 -41.88 50.24
C LYS A 449 -31.72 -41.57 51.15
N GLY A 450 -31.39 -40.28 51.27
CA GLY A 450 -30.50 -39.74 52.28
C GLY A 450 -31.33 -39.19 53.44
N ASN A 451 -31.04 -39.68 54.64
CA ASN A 451 -31.66 -39.29 55.91
C ASN A 451 -31.57 -37.75 56.11
N SER A 452 -32.64 -37.01 55.85
CA SER A 452 -32.66 -35.55 56.01
C SER A 452 -32.80 -35.18 57.49
N LEU A 453 -31.69 -34.83 58.12
CA LEU A 453 -31.69 -34.15 59.42
C LEU A 453 -32.43 -32.81 59.30
N ARG A 454 -33.26 -32.48 60.29
CA ARG A 454 -34.03 -31.22 60.30
C ARG A 454 -33.06 -30.02 60.36
N PRO A 455 -33.42 -28.84 59.83
CA PRO A 455 -32.50 -27.70 59.68
C PRO A 455 -31.71 -27.31 60.94
N HIS A 456 -32.33 -27.39 62.12
CA HIS A 456 -31.65 -27.11 63.39
C HIS A 456 -30.61 -28.16 63.80
N GLN A 457 -30.77 -29.42 63.37
CA GLN A 457 -29.81 -30.49 63.60
C GLN A 457 -28.58 -30.35 62.68
N MET A 458 -28.77 -29.77 61.49
CA MET A 458 -27.69 -29.47 60.56
C MET A 458 -26.79 -28.34 61.08
N ILE A 459 -27.38 -27.29 61.66
CA ILE A 459 -26.65 -26.20 62.31
C ILE A 459 -25.85 -26.72 63.52
N ARG A 460 -26.44 -27.58 64.35
CA ARG A 460 -25.73 -28.19 65.49
C ARG A 460 -24.53 -29.03 65.04
N LYS A 461 -24.67 -29.76 63.93
CA LYS A 461 -23.60 -30.59 63.37
C LYS A 461 -22.46 -29.75 62.77
N MET A 462 -22.78 -28.68 62.03
CA MET A 462 -21.77 -27.73 61.53
C MET A 462 -20.96 -27.10 62.66
N ILE A 463 -21.62 -26.66 63.73
CA ILE A 463 -20.93 -26.10 64.90
C ILE A 463 -20.02 -27.15 65.55
N THR A 464 -20.48 -28.40 65.72
CA THR A 464 -19.64 -29.44 66.33
C THR A 464 -18.47 -29.91 65.46
N ASP A 465 -18.58 -29.83 64.14
CA ASP A 465 -17.51 -30.21 63.22
C ASP A 465 -16.45 -29.09 63.08
N GLU A 466 -16.85 -27.82 63.17
CA GLU A 466 -15.94 -26.67 63.13
C GLU A 466 -15.04 -26.59 64.39
N PHE A 467 -15.56 -26.95 65.56
CA PHE A 467 -14.77 -27.01 66.80
C PHE A 467 -13.86 -28.23 66.93
N ARG A 468 -13.94 -29.21 66.02
CA ARG A 468 -13.12 -30.43 66.07
C ARG A 468 -11.91 -30.40 65.13
N GLY A 469 -11.76 -29.34 64.34
CA GLY A 469 -10.70 -29.19 63.32
C GLY A 469 -9.46 -28.39 63.73
N GLU A 470 -9.40 -27.81 64.93
CA GLU A 470 -8.24 -27.01 65.39
C GLU A 470 -7.31 -27.78 66.35
N GLY A 471 -7.05 -29.05 66.05
CA GLY A 471 -6.19 -29.88 66.90
C GLY A 471 -5.67 -31.15 66.23
N GLU A 472 -5.01 -31.01 65.08
CA GLU A 472 -3.97 -31.94 64.60
C GLU A 472 -2.80 -31.16 63.98
#